data_AF-A0A950AE65-F1
#
_entry.id   AF-A0A950AE65-F1
#
_cell.length_a   1.000
_cell.length_b   1.000
_cell.length_c   1.000
_cell.angle_alpha   90.00
_cell.angle_beta   90.00
_cell.angle_gamma   90.00
#
_symmetry.space_group_name_H-M   'P 1'
#
loop_
_entity.id
_entity.type
_entity.pdbx_description
1 polymer ?
#
loop_
_entity_poly.entity_id
_entity_poly.type
_entity_poly.pdbx_seq_one_letter_code
_entity_poly.pdbx_strand_id
1 'polypeptide(L)'
;MKRLNNLFICLCLPPLLLGCANSGQIENRDFAFDTYYPTPNEIQLAQQRAQRYWQKNAQRFASPTPYLAVYATNIVQADVNEGLYSKVINSDTTASFFSTDSELEASCIMIYDTATNKFVSNVGYASVDLPPRGSVARWDGYSARYIGWGG
;
A
#
# COMPACT_ATOMS: atom_id res chain seq x y z
N MET A 1 -29.41 53.14 -44.31
CA MET A 1 -27.97 52.82 -44.38
C MET A 1 -27.51 52.29 -43.03
N LYS A 2 -26.85 51.13 -43.05
CA LYS A 2 -25.88 50.53 -42.09
C LYS A 2 -25.98 50.85 -40.58
N ARG A 3 -26.33 49.79 -39.84
CA ARG A 3 -25.72 49.19 -38.62
C ARG A 3 -25.40 50.11 -37.43
N LEU A 4 -25.95 49.76 -36.26
CA LEU A 4 -25.12 49.57 -35.06
C LEU A 4 -25.73 48.46 -34.19
N ASN A 5 -24.87 47.49 -33.90
CA ASN A 5 -25.12 46.19 -33.30
C ASN A 5 -24.54 46.27 -31.87
N ASN A 6 -25.33 46.09 -30.82
CA ASN A 6 -24.81 45.92 -29.45
C ASN A 6 -25.68 44.94 -28.68
N LEU A 7 -25.31 43.66 -28.83
CA LEU A 7 -25.88 42.53 -28.13
C LEU A 7 -25.12 42.37 -26.79
N PHE A 8 -25.75 42.77 -25.68
CA PHE A 8 -25.26 42.48 -24.33
C PHE A 8 -25.54 40.99 -24.03
N ILE A 9 -24.53 40.14 -24.14
CA ILE A 9 -24.59 38.75 -23.66
C ILE A 9 -23.87 38.67 -22.32
N CYS A 10 -24.64 38.61 -21.24
CA CYS A 10 -24.21 38.09 -19.94
C CYS A 10 -23.87 36.60 -20.09
N LEU A 11 -22.58 36.26 -20.13
CA LEU A 11 -22.13 34.88 -19.96
C LEU A 11 -21.53 34.74 -18.55
N CYS A 12 -22.36 34.31 -17.61
CA CYS A 12 -21.93 33.84 -16.31
C CYS A 12 -21.11 32.55 -16.50
N LEU A 13 -19.78 32.65 -16.41
CA LEU A 13 -18.92 31.47 -16.29
C LEU A 13 -19.20 30.79 -14.95
N PRO A 14 -19.58 29.50 -14.90
CA PRO A 14 -19.44 28.74 -13.68
C PRO A 14 -17.96 28.43 -13.45
N PRO A 15 -17.43 28.56 -12.22
CA PRO A 15 -16.09 28.10 -11.92
C PRO A 15 -16.05 26.59 -12.08
N LEU A 16 -15.23 26.12 -13.02
CA LEU A 16 -14.80 24.73 -13.12
C LEU A 16 -14.23 24.33 -11.76
N LEU A 17 -14.99 23.50 -11.05
CA LEU A 17 -14.50 22.75 -9.90
C LEU A 17 -13.31 21.91 -10.38
N LEU A 18 -12.10 22.42 -10.17
CA LEU A 18 -10.86 21.65 -10.21
C LEU A 18 -10.91 20.69 -9.01
N GLY A 19 -11.69 19.62 -9.18
CA GLY A 19 -11.52 18.41 -8.41
C GLY A 19 -10.16 17.84 -8.78
N CYS A 20 -9.13 18.16 -8.00
CA CYS A 20 -7.89 17.40 -8.01
C CYS A 20 -8.23 15.99 -7.50
N ALA A 21 -8.71 15.14 -8.40
CA ALA A 21 -8.61 13.71 -8.22
C ALA A 21 -7.12 13.40 -8.18
N ASN A 22 -6.57 13.19 -6.97
CA ASN A 22 -5.30 12.50 -6.83
C ASN A 22 -5.51 11.14 -7.49
N SER A 23 -5.14 11.04 -8.76
CA SER A 23 -5.18 9.78 -9.49
C SER A 23 -4.39 8.81 -8.65
N GLY A 24 -5.04 7.74 -8.19
CA GLY A 24 -4.39 6.66 -7.45
C GLY A 24 -3.36 6.01 -8.35
N GLN A 25 -2.18 6.62 -8.45
CA GLN A 25 -1.02 6.01 -9.06
C GLN A 25 -0.75 4.76 -8.25
N ILE A 26 -1.01 3.62 -8.88
CA ILE A 26 -0.54 2.33 -8.38
C ILE A 26 0.97 2.44 -8.40
N GLU A 27 1.57 2.36 -7.23
CA GLU A 27 3.02 2.35 -7.13
C GLU A 27 3.48 1.02 -7.71
N ASN A 28 4.17 1.08 -8.86
CA ASN A 28 4.47 -0.11 -9.65
C ASN A 28 5.72 -0.87 -9.15
N ARG A 29 6.40 -0.34 -8.14
CA ARG A 29 7.54 -0.97 -7.49
C ARG A 29 7.06 -2.13 -6.63
N ASP A 30 7.81 -3.22 -6.64
CA ASP A 30 7.58 -4.32 -5.71
C ASP A 30 8.24 -4.00 -4.37
N PHE A 31 7.44 -4.00 -3.31
CA PHE A 31 7.89 -3.71 -1.96
C PHE A 31 8.44 -4.94 -1.23
N ALA A 32 8.33 -6.13 -1.83
CA ALA A 32 8.92 -7.34 -1.29
C ALA A 32 10.39 -7.47 -1.74
N PHE A 33 11.32 -7.63 -0.80
CA PHE A 33 12.70 -8.04 -1.10
C PHE A 33 12.98 -9.50 -0.73
N ASP A 34 12.12 -10.10 0.10
CA ASP A 34 12.19 -11.51 0.49
C ASP A 34 10.82 -11.98 1.03
N THR A 35 10.75 -13.27 1.37
CA THR A 35 9.63 -13.86 2.11
C THR A 35 10.00 -14.12 3.57
N TYR A 36 9.01 -14.07 4.46
CA TYR A 36 9.14 -14.35 5.90
C TYR A 36 8.00 -15.25 6.39
N TYR A 37 8.26 -16.06 7.40
CA TYR A 37 7.28 -16.98 7.98
C TYR A 37 6.90 -16.53 9.39
N PRO A 38 5.90 -15.63 9.54
CA PRO A 38 5.46 -15.18 10.85
C PRO A 38 4.89 -16.33 11.69
N THR A 39 4.99 -16.18 13.01
CA THR A 39 4.44 -17.15 13.95
C THR A 39 2.91 -17.19 13.89
N PRO A 40 2.26 -18.30 14.28
CA PRO A 40 0.80 -18.39 14.29
C PRO A 40 0.11 -17.26 15.08
N ASN A 41 0.72 -16.80 16.18
CA ASN A 41 0.18 -15.71 16.99
C ASN A 41 0.23 -14.36 16.26
N GLU A 42 1.34 -14.05 15.58
CA GLU A 42 1.46 -12.82 14.78
C GLU A 42 0.46 -12.79 13.63
N ILE A 43 0.27 -13.93 12.96
CA ILE A 43 -0.75 -14.12 11.93
C ILE A 43 -2.14 -13.84 12.52
N GLN A 44 -2.48 -14.47 13.65
CA GLN A 44 -3.80 -14.28 14.28
C GLN A 44 -4.06 -12.81 14.64
N LEU A 45 -3.09 -12.13 15.23
CA LEU A 45 -3.19 -10.71 15.60
C LEU A 45 -3.31 -9.80 14.36
N ALA A 46 -2.54 -10.07 13.31
CA ALA A 46 -2.64 -9.36 12.04
C ALA A 46 -4.02 -9.55 11.39
N GLN A 47 -4.57 -10.77 11.43
CA GLN A 47 -5.87 -11.09 10.86
C GLN A 47 -6.99 -10.33 11.58
N GLN A 48 -6.97 -10.29 12.92
CA GLN A 48 -7.95 -9.54 13.70
C GLN A 48 -7.93 -8.05 13.38
N ARG A 49 -6.73 -7.47 13.20
CA ARG A 49 -6.55 -6.07 12.79
C ARG A 49 -7.12 -5.81 11.39
N ALA A 50 -6.83 -6.69 10.43
CA ALA A 50 -7.33 -6.60 9.06
C ALA A 50 -8.87 -6.67 9.00
N GLN A 51 -9.46 -7.64 9.71
CA GLN A 51 -10.91 -7.81 9.81
C GLN A 51 -11.59 -6.56 10.38
N ARG A 52 -11.06 -6.05 11.50
CA ARG A 52 -11.59 -4.83 12.14
C ARG A 52 -11.47 -3.61 11.21
N TYR A 53 -10.34 -3.46 10.54
CA TYR A 53 -10.13 -2.37 9.59
C TYR A 53 -11.14 -2.45 8.44
N TRP A 54 -11.30 -3.63 7.83
CA TRP A 54 -12.17 -3.83 6.69
C TRP A 54 -13.63 -3.57 7.06
N GLN A 55 -14.11 -4.10 8.19
CA GLN A 55 -15.47 -3.85 8.69
C GLN A 55 -15.79 -2.34 8.82
N LYS A 56 -14.82 -1.52 9.25
CA LYS A 56 -15.00 -0.08 9.42
C LYS A 56 -14.88 0.72 8.13
N ASN A 57 -14.10 0.24 7.15
CA ASN A 57 -13.66 1.06 6.02
C ASN A 57 -14.12 0.55 4.66
N ALA A 58 -14.69 -0.66 4.54
CA ALA A 58 -15.05 -1.28 3.26
C ALA A 58 -15.87 -0.36 2.34
N GLN A 59 -16.85 0.36 2.91
CA GLN A 59 -17.74 1.26 2.17
C GLN A 59 -17.04 2.49 1.58
N ARG A 60 -15.83 2.83 2.05
CA ARG A 60 -15.07 4.01 1.59
C ARG A 60 -14.35 3.77 0.26
N PHE A 61 -14.29 2.53 -0.21
CA PHE A 61 -13.54 2.17 -1.39
C PHE A 61 -14.49 1.92 -2.57
N ALA A 62 -14.55 2.88 -3.50
CA ALA A 62 -15.40 2.80 -4.69
C ALA A 62 -14.99 1.68 -5.68
N SER A 63 -13.71 1.30 -5.67
CA SER A 63 -13.15 0.16 -6.40
C SER A 63 -12.05 -0.48 -5.55
N PRO A 64 -12.40 -1.35 -4.58
CA PRO A 64 -11.40 -1.95 -3.71
C PRO A 64 -10.56 -2.95 -4.50
N THR A 65 -9.24 -2.87 -4.36
CA THR A 65 -8.41 -4.06 -4.56
C THR A 65 -8.92 -5.10 -3.57
N PRO A 66 -9.16 -6.36 -3.99
CA PRO A 66 -9.67 -7.39 -3.07
C PRO A 66 -8.67 -7.71 -1.96
N TYR A 67 -7.42 -7.25 -2.09
CA TYR A 67 -6.34 -7.49 -1.17
C TYR A 67 -5.96 -6.26 -0.33
N LEU A 68 -5.69 -6.51 0.95
CA LEU A 68 -5.06 -5.57 1.88
C LEU A 68 -3.66 -6.06 2.22
N ALA A 69 -2.69 -5.15 2.25
CA ALA A 69 -1.35 -5.40 2.74
C ALA A 69 -1.28 -4.96 4.21
N VAL A 70 -1.04 -5.93 5.09
CA VAL A 70 -1.21 -5.81 6.54
C VAL A 70 0.13 -6.03 7.20
N TYR A 71 0.56 -5.11 8.05
CA TYR A 71 1.72 -5.33 8.89
C TYR A 71 1.43 -6.45 9.89
N ALA A 72 2.30 -7.47 9.92
CA ALA A 72 2.22 -8.56 10.89
C ALA A 72 3.19 -8.34 12.06
N THR A 73 4.48 -8.22 11.76
CA THR A 73 5.57 -8.13 12.75
C THR A 73 6.80 -7.44 12.16
N ASN A 74 7.78 -7.11 13.00
CA ASN A 74 9.08 -6.64 12.56
C ASN A 74 9.98 -7.85 12.29
N ILE A 75 10.90 -7.69 11.35
CA ILE A 75 11.93 -8.67 10.99
C ILE A 75 13.25 -8.03 11.37
N VAL A 76 14.00 -8.68 12.26
CA VAL A 76 15.35 -8.23 12.60
C VAL A 76 16.38 -8.96 11.74
N GLN A 77 17.60 -8.42 11.65
CA GLN A 77 18.66 -9.00 10.83
C GLN A 77 18.95 -10.47 11.14
N ALA A 78 18.83 -10.88 12.41
CA ALA A 78 19.02 -12.27 12.85
C ALA A 78 17.97 -13.24 12.26
N ASP A 79 16.82 -12.73 11.82
CA ASP A 79 15.72 -13.52 11.28
C ASP A 79 15.80 -13.69 9.75
N VAL A 80 16.73 -13.00 9.08
CA VAL A 80 16.88 -13.07 7.63
C VAL A 80 18.06 -13.94 7.23
N ASN A 81 17.81 -14.82 6.27
CA ASN A 81 18.78 -15.80 5.75
C ASN A 81 20.08 -15.16 5.20
N GLU A 82 21.13 -15.97 5.11
CA GLU A 82 22.36 -15.64 4.40
C GLU A 82 22.06 -15.07 3.00
N GLY A 83 22.71 -13.95 2.66
CA GLY A 83 22.50 -13.25 1.38
C GLY A 83 21.53 -12.06 1.42
N LEU A 84 21.07 -11.64 2.61
CA LEU A 84 20.28 -10.42 2.83
C LEU A 84 20.78 -9.23 1.98
N TYR A 85 22.07 -8.91 2.06
CA TYR A 85 22.67 -7.80 1.30
C TYR A 85 22.43 -7.91 -0.22
N SER A 86 22.54 -9.12 -0.78
CA SER A 86 22.31 -9.34 -2.21
C SER A 86 20.83 -9.17 -2.59
N LYS A 87 19.91 -9.55 -1.71
CA LYS A 87 18.47 -9.36 -1.95
C LYS A 87 18.06 -7.89 -1.84
N VAL A 88 18.60 -7.21 -0.83
CA VAL A 88 18.33 -5.80 -0.56
C VAL A 88 18.86 -4.90 -1.68
N ILE A 89 20.10 -5.12 -2.16
CA ILE A 89 20.68 -4.31 -3.27
C ILE A 89 19.88 -4.42 -4.58
N ASN A 90 19.22 -5.56 -4.83
CA ASN A 90 18.47 -5.80 -6.06
C ASN A 90 16.97 -5.43 -5.95
N SER A 91 16.53 -4.88 -4.82
CA SER A 91 15.14 -4.48 -4.61
C SER A 91 14.88 -3.02 -4.98
N ASP A 92 13.70 -2.74 -5.52
CA ASP A 92 13.29 -1.40 -5.97
C ASP A 92 12.98 -0.43 -4.80
N THR A 93 12.86 -0.95 -3.56
CA THR A 93 12.31 -0.22 -2.40
C THR A 93 13.08 -0.52 -1.10
N THR A 94 14.41 -0.50 -1.17
CA THR A 94 15.30 -0.72 -0.02
C THR A 94 16.28 0.45 0.16
N ALA A 95 15.96 1.61 -0.41
CA ALA A 95 16.88 2.75 -0.42
C ALA A 95 17.22 3.22 1.00
N SER A 96 16.28 3.13 1.94
CA SER A 96 16.51 3.49 3.34
C SER A 96 17.52 2.60 4.06
N PHE A 97 17.66 1.31 3.67
CA PHE A 97 18.65 0.39 4.25
C PHE A 97 20.09 0.91 4.15
N PHE A 98 20.41 1.64 3.08
CA PHE A 98 21.75 2.20 2.84
C PHE A 98 21.97 3.56 3.54
N SER A 99 20.94 4.10 4.21
CA SER A 99 20.98 5.41 4.85
C SER A 99 21.10 5.36 6.38
N THR A 100 20.78 4.22 6.99
CA THR A 100 20.90 3.94 8.44
C THR A 100 22.11 3.05 8.72
N ASP A 101 22.63 3.09 9.95
CA ASP A 101 23.78 2.30 10.41
C ASP A 101 23.50 0.78 10.37
N SER A 102 23.56 0.17 9.18
CA SER A 102 23.71 -1.26 8.83
C SER A 102 22.77 -2.31 9.46
N GLU A 103 21.92 -1.96 10.41
CA GLU A 103 20.99 -2.89 11.07
C GLU A 103 19.69 -2.95 10.28
N LEU A 104 19.27 -4.17 9.93
CA LEU A 104 18.04 -4.38 9.16
C LEU A 104 16.82 -4.09 10.03
N GLU A 105 16.09 -3.04 9.67
CA GLU A 105 14.73 -2.79 10.14
C GLU A 105 13.75 -3.10 9.00
N ALA A 106 13.25 -4.33 8.95
CA ALA A 106 12.27 -4.74 7.96
C ALA A 106 10.91 -5.05 8.61
N SER A 107 9.85 -4.92 7.82
CA SER A 107 8.49 -5.27 8.19
C SER A 107 8.04 -6.52 7.46
N CYS A 108 7.36 -7.42 8.17
CA CYS A 108 6.61 -8.52 7.58
C CYS A 108 5.22 -8.04 7.18
N ILE A 109 4.94 -8.02 5.88
CA ILE A 109 3.66 -7.63 5.29
C ILE A 109 2.91 -8.88 4.80
N MET A 110 1.72 -9.12 5.34
CA MET A 110 0.86 -10.22 4.91
C MET A 110 -0.27 -9.72 4.02
N ILE A 111 -0.65 -10.56 3.04
CA ILE A 111 -1.70 -10.24 2.07
C ILE A 111 -3.02 -10.85 2.50
N TYR A 112 -3.95 -9.99 2.86
CA TYR A 112 -5.28 -10.33 3.35
C TYR A 112 -6.31 -10.23 2.23
N ASP A 113 -7.04 -11.31 1.97
CA ASP A 113 -8.14 -11.35 1.03
C ASP A 113 -9.46 -10.98 1.72
N THR A 114 -10.03 -9.87 1.28
CA THR A 114 -11.29 -9.32 1.79
C THR A 114 -12.52 -10.14 1.35
N ALA A 115 -12.42 -10.94 0.29
CA ALA A 115 -13.51 -11.79 -0.19
C ALA A 115 -13.64 -13.05 0.67
N THR A 116 -12.52 -13.69 1.01
CA THR A 116 -12.50 -14.90 1.86
C THR A 116 -12.31 -14.58 3.35
N ASN A 117 -12.07 -13.31 3.68
CA ASN A 117 -11.90 -12.80 5.04
C ASN A 117 -10.73 -13.45 5.80
N LYS A 118 -9.66 -13.83 5.07
CA LYS A 118 -8.47 -14.56 5.55
C LYS A 118 -7.20 -14.08 4.82
N PHE A 119 -6.03 -14.41 5.36
CA PHE A 119 -4.78 -14.28 4.62
C PHE A 119 -4.70 -15.28 3.46
N VAL A 120 -4.09 -14.87 2.34
CA VAL A 120 -3.90 -15.71 1.15
C VAL A 120 -2.95 -16.89 1.39
N SER A 121 -2.04 -16.74 2.37
CA SER A 121 -1.11 -17.77 2.81
C SER A 121 -0.63 -17.49 4.24
N ASN A 122 0.18 -18.40 4.79
CA ASN A 122 0.94 -18.20 6.03
C ASN A 122 2.32 -17.56 5.79
N VAL A 123 2.57 -17.07 4.59
CA VAL A 123 3.81 -16.40 4.20
C VAL A 123 3.58 -14.89 4.22
N GLY A 124 4.53 -14.16 4.79
CA GLY A 124 4.62 -12.71 4.69
C GLY A 124 5.74 -12.28 3.75
N TYR A 125 5.70 -11.02 3.36
CA TYR A 125 6.67 -10.39 2.49
C TYR A 125 7.51 -9.42 3.30
N ALA A 126 8.83 -9.59 3.26
CA ALA A 126 9.75 -8.69 3.92
C ALA A 126 9.88 -7.39 3.11
N SER A 127 9.68 -6.26 3.77
CA SER A 127 9.74 -4.92 3.18
C SER A 127 10.55 -4.00 4.07
N VAL A 128 11.54 -3.29 3.49
CA VAL A 128 12.29 -2.24 4.21
C VAL A 128 11.53 -0.92 4.11
N ASP A 129 11.39 -0.39 2.89
CA ASP A 129 10.51 0.74 2.66
C ASP A 129 9.05 0.27 2.65
N LEU A 130 8.13 1.16 3.01
CA LEU A 130 6.70 0.90 2.98
C LEU A 130 5.99 2.06 2.26
N PRO A 131 4.97 1.77 1.46
CA PRO A 131 4.26 2.83 0.76
C PRO A 131 3.36 3.61 1.75
N PRO A 132 2.85 4.80 1.38
CA PRO A 132 1.93 5.54 2.23
C PRO A 132 0.68 4.72 2.58
N ARG A 133 0.19 4.84 3.81
CA ARG A 133 -1.04 4.14 4.22
C ARG A 133 -2.22 4.55 3.33
N GLY A 134 -2.98 3.55 2.88
CA GLY A 134 -4.12 3.72 1.98
C GLY A 134 -3.76 3.70 0.50
N SER A 135 -2.48 3.76 0.13
CA SER A 135 -2.03 3.56 -1.25
C SER A 135 -2.14 2.08 -1.66
N VAL A 136 -2.11 1.83 -2.97
CA VAL A 136 -2.04 0.48 -3.55
C VAL A 136 -0.63 0.29 -4.08
N ALA A 137 0.01 -0.79 -3.64
CA ALA A 137 1.35 -1.17 -4.05
C ALA A 137 1.44 -2.68 -4.27
N ARG A 138 2.61 -3.14 -4.72
CA ARG A 138 2.84 -4.54 -5.05
C ARG A 138 3.70 -5.24 -4.00
N TRP A 139 3.33 -6.48 -3.69
CA TRP A 139 4.16 -7.44 -2.96
C TRP A 139 4.11 -8.77 -3.69
N ASP A 140 5.22 -9.15 -4.34
CA ASP A 140 5.39 -10.43 -5.02
C ASP A 140 4.19 -10.81 -5.92
N GLY A 141 3.81 -9.87 -6.79
CA GLY A 141 2.68 -10.05 -7.72
C GLY A 141 1.29 -9.72 -7.17
N TYR A 142 1.11 -9.58 -5.85
CA TYR A 142 -0.16 -9.09 -5.29
C TYR A 142 -0.23 -7.57 -5.33
N SER A 143 -1.25 -7.02 -5.98
CA SER A 143 -1.61 -5.59 -5.85
C SER A 143 -2.56 -5.40 -4.67
N ALA A 144 -2.07 -4.80 -3.59
CA ALA A 144 -2.78 -4.72 -2.33
C ALA A 144 -2.77 -3.30 -1.75
N ARG A 145 -3.85 -2.93 -1.07
CA ARG A 145 -3.92 -1.65 -0.37
C ARG A 145 -3.19 -1.74 0.95
N TYR A 146 -2.17 -0.89 1.14
CA TYR A 146 -1.43 -0.88 2.40
C TYR A 146 -2.25 -0.27 3.52
N ILE A 147 -2.47 -1.03 4.60
CA ILE A 147 -3.24 -0.57 5.77
C ILE A 147 -2.38 -0.42 7.03
N GLY A 148 -1.08 -0.77 6.94
CA GLY A 148 -0.20 -0.87 8.10
C GLY A 148 -0.80 -1.76 9.19
N TRP A 149 -0.88 -1.23 10.41
CA TRP A 149 -1.40 -1.95 11.59
C TRP A 149 -2.94 -1.95 11.68
N GLY A 150 -3.67 -1.40 10.70
CA GLY A 150 -5.13 -1.58 10.60
C GLY A 150 -6.00 -0.83 11.63
N GLY A 151 -5.54 0.33 12.15
CA GLY A 151 -6.32 1.20 13.05
C GLY A 151 -7.62 1.73 12.44
#